data_AF-A0A523XKC4-F1
#
_entry.id   AF-A0A523XKC4-F1
#
_cell.length_a   1.000
_cell.length_b   1.000
_cell.length_c   1.000
_cell.angle_alpha   90.00
_cell.angle_beta   90.00
_cell.angle_gamma   90.00
#
_symmetry.space_group_name_H-M   'P 1'
#
loop_
_entity.id
_entity.type
_entity.pdbx_description
1 polymer ?
#
loop_
_entity_poly.entity_id
_entity_poly.type
_entity_poly.pdbx_seq_one_letter_code
_entity_poly.pdbx_strand_id
1 'polypeptide(L)'
;MIANKKVEEALDEILEIDNVISITISSYEGLVIFEKGMETVNKKKLIVEIAKIAKSIQDHLPHQIKEGIILCIYYEKYELLIGFFENFIISSLCERNVNMGFLKIKMKKIISQIKISL
;
A
#
# COMPACT_ATOMS: atom_id res chain seq x y z
N MET A 1 -7.83 2.21 20.08
CA MET A 1 -7.92 1.33 18.90
C MET A 1 -6.51 0.82 18.65
N ILE A 2 -6.21 -0.45 18.99
CA ILE A 2 -4.87 -1.01 18.88
C ILE A 2 -4.66 -1.33 17.40
N ALA A 3 -4.31 -0.34 16.58
CA ALA A 3 -3.53 -0.63 15.39
C ALA A 3 -2.24 -1.24 15.93
N ASN A 4 -2.12 -2.55 15.73
CA ASN A 4 -1.20 -3.44 16.41
C ASN A 4 0.23 -2.92 16.27
N LYS A 5 0.97 -2.73 17.37
CA LYS A 5 2.39 -2.30 17.35
C LYS A 5 3.22 -3.08 16.31
N LYS A 6 2.88 -4.35 16.10
CA LYS A 6 3.45 -5.23 15.06
C LYS A 6 3.22 -4.76 13.62
N VAL A 7 2.03 -4.24 13.31
CA VAL A 7 1.71 -3.68 11.99
C VAL A 7 2.52 -2.41 11.76
N GLU A 8 2.61 -1.53 12.76
CA GLU A 8 3.46 -0.33 12.66
C GLU A 8 4.93 -0.69 12.47
N GLU A 9 5.47 -1.60 13.28
CA GLU A 9 6.85 -2.13 13.14
C GLU A 9 7.09 -2.70 11.74
N ALA A 10 6.13 -3.47 11.19
CA ALA A 10 6.30 -4.05 9.87
C ALA A 10 6.22 -3.01 8.73
N LEU A 11 5.42 -1.95 8.89
CA LEU A 11 5.37 -0.83 7.96
C LEU A 11 6.67 -0.01 8.03
N ASP A 12 7.29 0.09 9.21
CA ASP A 12 8.59 0.73 9.41
C ASP A 12 9.70 -0.01 8.68
N GLU A 13 9.73 -1.34 8.77
CA GLU A 13 10.66 -2.17 7.99
C GLU A 13 10.52 -1.97 6.47
N ILE A 14 9.34 -1.58 5.98
CA ILE A 14 9.17 -1.28 4.54
C ILE A 14 9.80 0.07 4.20
N LEU A 15 9.70 1.06 5.08
CA LEU A 15 10.30 2.37 4.85
C LEU A 15 11.83 2.34 4.91
N GLU A 16 12.41 1.34 5.57
CA GLU A 16 13.85 1.09 5.57
C GLU A 16 14.37 0.50 4.24
N ILE A 17 13.49 0.09 3.33
CA ILE A 17 13.89 -0.38 2.01
C ILE A 17 14.35 0.82 1.18
N ASP A 18 15.55 0.74 0.60
CA ASP A 18 16.11 1.76 -0.27
C ASP A 18 15.09 2.23 -1.32
N ASN A 19 14.99 3.55 -1.45
CA ASN A 19 14.12 4.26 -2.40
C ASN A 19 12.61 4.14 -2.11
N VAL A 20 12.17 3.59 -0.98
CA VAL A 20 10.78 3.73 -0.53
C VAL A 20 10.58 5.10 0.10
N ILE A 21 9.65 5.89 -0.44
CA ILE A 21 9.37 7.26 0.01
C ILE A 21 8.29 7.27 1.08
N SER A 22 7.22 6.49 0.85
CA SER A 22 6.08 6.45 1.75
C SER A 22 5.29 5.15 1.65
N ILE A 23 4.54 4.88 2.71
CA ILE A 23 3.56 3.81 2.80
C ILE A 23 2.27 4.32 3.41
N THR A 24 1.14 3.89 2.85
CA THR A 24 -0.19 4.30 3.28
C THR A 24 -1.12 3.10 3.36
N ILE A 25 -1.94 3.06 4.39
CA ILE A 25 -3.13 2.21 4.48
C ILE A 25 -4.35 3.12 4.36
N SER A 26 -5.23 2.84 3.41
CA SER A 26 -6.46 3.59 3.22
C SER A 26 -7.62 2.70 2.84
N SER A 27 -8.84 3.20 2.94
CA SER A 27 -10.03 2.56 2.39
C SER A 27 -10.12 2.77 0.87
N TYR A 28 -11.00 2.02 0.20
CA TYR A 28 -11.33 2.20 -1.21
C TYR A 28 -12.03 3.54 -1.52
N GLU A 29 -12.49 4.27 -0.50
CA GLU A 29 -13.05 5.62 -0.64
C GLU A 29 -11.99 6.71 -0.39
N GLY A 30 -10.73 6.35 -0.15
CA GLY A 30 -9.63 7.29 0.08
C GLY A 30 -9.52 7.82 1.51
N LEU A 31 -10.27 7.27 2.46
CA LEU A 31 -10.08 7.57 3.88
C LEU A 31 -8.77 6.95 4.37
N VAL A 32 -7.88 7.77 4.92
CA VAL A 32 -6.59 7.35 5.46
C VAL A 32 -6.78 6.67 6.80
N ILE A 33 -6.27 5.44 6.92
CA ILE A 33 -6.19 4.68 8.17
C ILE A 33 -4.81 4.86 8.79
N PHE A 34 -3.77 4.81 7.95
CA PHE A 34 -2.38 4.99 8.35
C PHE A 34 -1.58 5.62 7.22
N GLU A 35 -0.62 6.47 7.56
CA GLU A 35 0.28 7.11 6.60
C GLU A 35 1.65 7.35 7.26
N LYS A 36 2.73 6.98 6.57
CA LYS A 36 4.10 7.26 7.01
C LYS A 36 5.03 7.46 5.82
N GLY A 37 6.05 8.31 5.97
CA GLY A 37 7.05 8.61 4.93
C GLY A 37 7.26 10.10 4.68
N MET A 38 8.11 10.45 3.72
CA MET A 38 8.55 11.83 3.46
C MET A 38 7.43 12.72 2.91
N GLU A 39 7.40 14.00 3.30
CA GLU A 39 6.40 15.00 2.83
C GLU A 39 6.65 15.55 1.42
N THR A 40 7.54 14.95 0.65
CA THR A 40 7.98 15.46 -0.67
C THR A 40 6.91 15.44 -1.75
N VAL A 41 5.73 14.88 -1.47
CA VAL A 41 4.64 14.69 -2.44
C VAL A 41 3.32 15.11 -1.80
N ASN A 42 2.35 15.62 -2.59
CA ASN A 42 0.99 15.86 -2.10
C ASN A 42 0.26 14.52 -1.88
N LYS A 43 0.49 13.93 -0.70
CA LYS A 43 0.02 12.59 -0.35
C LYS A 43 -1.49 12.47 -0.35
N LYS A 44 -2.21 13.49 0.15
CA LYS A 44 -3.68 13.49 0.15
C LYS A 44 -4.25 13.32 -1.25
N LYS A 45 -3.73 14.06 -2.23
CA LYS A 45 -4.16 13.92 -3.63
C LYS A 45 -3.79 12.54 -4.18
N LEU A 46 -2.59 12.06 -3.90
CA LEU A 46 -2.12 10.74 -4.34
C LEU A 46 -3.03 9.61 -3.81
N ILE A 47 -3.38 9.65 -2.54
CA ILE A 47 -4.22 8.64 -1.89
C ILE A 47 -5.61 8.57 -2.53
N VAL A 48 -6.20 9.72 -2.85
CA VAL A 48 -7.49 9.78 -3.54
C VAL A 48 -7.42 9.18 -4.95
N GLU A 49 -6.35 9.46 -5.70
CA GLU A 49 -6.15 8.86 -7.03
C GLU A 49 -5.89 7.35 -6.95
N ILE A 50 -5.12 6.90 -5.96
CA ILE A 50 -4.90 5.48 -5.69
C ILE A 50 -6.23 4.79 -5.36
N ALA A 51 -7.08 5.41 -4.53
CA ALA A 51 -8.38 4.86 -4.17
C ALA A 51 -9.30 4.70 -5.40
N LYS A 52 -9.31 5.69 -6.31
CA LYS A 52 -10.05 5.59 -7.59
C LYS A 52 -9.56 4.43 -8.45
N ILE A 53 -8.24 4.30 -8.63
CA ILE A 53 -7.64 3.17 -9.35
C ILE A 53 -8.04 1.86 -8.69
N ALA A 54 -7.97 1.82 -7.35
CA ALA A 54 -8.21 0.61 -6.61
C ALA A 54 -9.66 0.16 -6.70
N LYS A 55 -10.60 1.09 -6.55
CA LYS A 55 -12.04 0.85 -6.70
C LYS A 55 -12.39 0.38 -8.10
N SER A 56 -11.86 1.07 -9.12
CA SER A 56 -12.04 0.64 -10.51
C SER A 56 -11.57 -0.79 -10.73
N ILE A 57 -10.43 -1.20 -10.16
CA ILE A 57 -9.93 -2.58 -10.30
C ILE A 57 -10.81 -3.55 -9.51
N GLN A 58 -11.17 -3.22 -8.27
CA GLN A 58 -12.00 -4.07 -7.41
C GLN A 58 -13.35 -4.39 -8.05
N ASP A 59 -13.96 -3.43 -8.73
CA ASP A 59 -15.25 -3.58 -9.42
C ASP A 59 -15.17 -4.55 -10.61
N HIS A 60 -13.99 -4.70 -11.23
CA HIS A 60 -13.77 -5.58 -12.37
C HIS A 60 -13.21 -6.96 -11.98
N LEU A 61 -12.86 -7.16 -10.71
CA LEU A 61 -12.34 -8.42 -10.23
C LEU A 61 -13.47 -9.36 -9.80
N PRO A 62 -13.38 -10.67 -10.13
CA PRO A 62 -14.33 -11.66 -9.61
C PRO A 62 -14.30 -11.64 -8.08
N HIS A 63 -15.46 -11.80 -7.43
CA HIS A 63 -15.57 -11.73 -5.97
C HIS A 63 -14.67 -12.73 -5.21
N GLN A 64 -14.25 -13.79 -5.90
CA GLN A 64 -13.37 -14.84 -5.37
C GLN A 64 -11.88 -14.44 -5.38
N ILE A 65 -11.49 -13.37 -6.08
CA ILE A 65 -10.09 -12.92 -6.26
C ILE A 65 -9.86 -11.54 -5.65
N LYS A 66 -10.49 -11.24 -4.51
CA LYS A 66 -10.41 -9.91 -3.88
C LYS A 66 -9.18 -9.72 -2.97
N GLU A 67 -8.37 -10.76 -2.76
CA GLU A 67 -7.23 -10.71 -1.85
C GLU A 67 -5.92 -11.15 -2.52
N GLY A 68 -4.83 -10.50 -2.13
CA GLY A 68 -3.48 -10.91 -2.55
C GLY A 68 -3.08 -10.46 -3.96
N ILE A 69 -3.93 -9.65 -4.61
CA ILE A 69 -3.58 -8.92 -5.82
C ILE A 69 -2.68 -7.76 -5.44
N ILE A 70 -1.61 -7.62 -6.21
CA ILE A 70 -0.67 -6.53 -6.08
C ILE A 70 -0.46 -5.95 -7.47
N LEU A 71 -0.71 -4.66 -7.60
CA LEU A 71 -0.44 -3.88 -8.80
C LEU A 71 0.88 -3.14 -8.61
N CYS A 72 1.76 -3.26 -9.60
CA CYS A 72 2.97 -2.46 -9.71
C CYS A 72 2.78 -1.49 -10.87
N ILE A 73 2.93 -0.19 -10.63
CA ILE A 73 2.87 0.86 -11.66
C ILE A 73 4.23 1.54 -11.73
N TYR A 74 4.81 1.56 -12.92
CA TYR A 74 6.12 2.14 -13.18
C TYR A 74 5.93 3.46 -13.93
N TYR A 75 6.12 4.58 -13.22
CA TYR A 75 6.17 5.91 -13.83
C TYR A 75 7.61 6.27 -14.20
N GLU A 76 7.77 7.39 -14.91
CA GLU A 76 9.08 7.88 -15.34
C GLU A 76 10.02 8.14 -14.15
N LYS A 77 9.51 8.76 -13.08
CA LYS A 77 10.30 9.15 -11.90
C LYS A 77 10.00 8.37 -10.63
N TYR A 78 8.90 7.62 -10.63
CA TYR A 78 8.38 6.96 -9.44
C TYR A 78 7.91 5.56 -9.76
N GLU A 79 7.87 4.73 -8.74
CA GLU A 79 7.26 3.42 -8.77
C GLU A 79 6.18 3.39 -7.70
N LEU A 80 5.07 2.74 -7.99
CA LEU A 80 3.92 2.65 -7.10
C LEU A 80 3.51 1.20 -6.96
N LEU A 81 3.48 0.73 -5.73
CA LEU A 81 2.96 -0.59 -5.38
C LEU A 81 1.60 -0.41 -4.71
N ILE A 82 0.57 -1.13 -5.16
CA ILE A 82 -0.76 -1.12 -4.56
C ILE A 82 -1.15 -2.57 -4.26
N GLY A 83 -1.40 -2.88 -2.99
CA GLY A 83 -1.91 -4.15 -2.52
C GLY A 83 -3.38 -4.03 -2.18
N PHE A 84 -4.16 -4.97 -2.70
CA PHE A 84 -5.62 -5.00 -2.60
C PHE A 84 -6.05 -6.01 -1.53
N PHE A 85 -6.93 -5.54 -0.63
CA PHE A 85 -7.53 -6.33 0.43
C PHE A 85 -9.05 -6.21 0.38
N GLU A 86 -9.75 -7.03 1.17
CA GLU A 86 -11.20 -7.01 1.23
C GLU A 86 -11.74 -5.62 1.56
N ASN A 87 -11.20 -4.97 2.61
CA ASN A 87 -11.75 -3.73 3.15
C ASN A 87 -10.81 -2.51 3.06
N PHE A 88 -9.57 -2.70 2.62
CA PHE A 88 -8.57 -1.63 2.59
C PHE A 88 -7.56 -1.86 1.46
N ILE A 89 -6.71 -0.87 1.27
CA ILE A 89 -5.59 -0.88 0.35
C ILE A 89 -4.32 -0.47 1.07
N ILE A 90 -3.22 -1.14 0.75
CA ILE A 90 -1.88 -0.73 1.17
C ILE A 90 -1.18 -0.22 -0.07
N SER A 91 -0.62 0.98 -0.02
CA SER A 91 0.15 1.54 -1.13
C SER A 91 1.51 2.01 -0.68
N SER A 92 2.51 1.82 -1.53
CA SER A 92 3.86 2.31 -1.31
C SER A 92 4.32 3.10 -2.52
N LEU A 93 4.71 4.35 -2.27
CA LEU A 93 5.36 5.20 -3.27
C LEU A 93 6.86 5.08 -3.11
N CYS A 94 7.54 4.87 -4.22
CA CYS A 94 8.98 4.68 -4.28
C CYS A 94 9.59 5.59 -5.35
N GLU A 95 10.86 5.95 -5.17
CA GLU A 95 11.69 6.43 -6.28
C GLU A 95 12.03 5.28 -7.22
N ARG A 96 12.69 5.60 -8.34
CA ARG A 96 13.12 4.60 -9.33
C ARG A 96 14.11 3.61 -8.74
N ASN A 97 14.14 2.41 -9.32
CA ASN A 97 15.09 1.34 -9.01
C ASN A 97 14.92 0.76 -7.59
N VAL A 98 13.74 0.89 -7.00
CA VAL A 98 13.40 0.12 -5.80
C VAL A 98 13.35 -1.37 -6.14
N ASN A 99 13.76 -2.24 -5.22
CA ASN A 99 13.61 -3.68 -5.40
C ASN A 99 12.14 -4.09 -5.21
N MET A 100 11.33 -3.94 -6.26
CA MET A 100 9.89 -4.24 -6.25
C MET A 100 9.58 -5.69 -5.86
N GLY A 101 10.46 -6.64 -6.21
CA GLY A 101 10.31 -8.04 -5.82
C GLY A 101 10.39 -8.21 -4.30
N PHE A 102 11.40 -7.62 -3.68
CA PHE A 102 11.57 -7.62 -2.23
C PHE A 102 10.45 -6.86 -1.51
N LEU A 103 10.09 -5.68 -2.01
CA LEU A 103 9.00 -4.87 -1.48
C LEU A 103 7.68 -5.64 -1.48
N LYS A 104 7.35 -6.31 -2.59
CA LYS A 104 6.17 -7.18 -2.72
C LYS A 104 6.15 -8.30 -1.66
N ILE A 105 7.30 -8.94 -1.41
CA ILE A 105 7.42 -10.00 -0.39
C ILE A 105 7.16 -9.41 1.00
N LYS A 106 7.75 -8.26 1.33
CA LYS A 106 7.56 -7.58 2.61
C LYS A 106 6.11 -7.15 2.80
N MET A 107 5.51 -6.50 1.81
CA MET A 107 4.08 -6.14 1.84
C MET A 107 3.20 -7.36 2.09
N LYS A 108 3.47 -8.50 1.42
CA LYS A 108 2.71 -9.74 1.64
C LYS A 108 2.76 -10.27 3.07
N LYS A 109 3.88 -10.08 3.78
CA LYS A 109 4.01 -10.48 5.18
C LYS A 109 3.17 -9.59 6.12
N ILE A 110 2.97 -8.33 5.79
CA ILE A 110 2.13 -7.42 6.57
C ILE A 110 0.66 -7.82 6.49
N ILE A 111 0.22 -8.31 5.32
CA ILE A 111 -1.16 -8.77 5.08
C ILE A 111 -1.62 -9.76 6.16
N SER A 112 -0.80 -10.79 6.42
CA SER A 112 -1.14 -11.82 7.39
C SER A 112 -1.21 -11.28 8.82
N GLN A 113 -0.46 -10.22 9.12
CA GLN A 113 -0.48 -9.57 10.44
C GLN A 113 -1.69 -8.65 10.60
N ILE A 114 -2.09 -7.92 9.55
CA ILE A 114 -3.26 -7.04 9.58
C ILE A 114 -4.55 -7.84 9.72
N LYS A 115 -4.70 -8.97 9.00
CA LYS A 115 -5.88 -9.86 9.10
C LYS A 115 -6.16 -10.40 10.51
N ILE A 116 -5.13 -10.49 11.35
CA ILE A 116 -5.26 -10.96 12.74
C ILE A 116 -5.64 -9.80 13.68
N SER A 117 -5.52 -8.56 13.21
CA SER A 117 -5.52 -7.35 14.04
C SER A 117 -6.69 -6.40 13.81
N LEU A 118 -7.35 -6.50 12.64
CA LEU A 118 -8.54 -5.75 12.24
C LEU A 118 -9.69 -6.70 12.00
#